data_AF-A0A935NP17-F1
#
_entry.id   AF-A0A935NP17-F1
#
_cell.length_a   1.000
_cell.length_b   1.000
_cell.length_c   1.000
_cell.angle_alpha   90.00
_cell.angle_beta   90.00
_cell.angle_gamma   90.00
#
_symmetry.space_group_name_H-M   'P 1'
#
loop_
_entity.id
_entity.type
_entity.pdbx_description
1 polymer ?
#
loop_
_entity_poly.entity_id
_entity_poly.type
_entity_poly.pdbx_seq_one_letter_code
_entity_poly.pdbx_strand_id
1 'polypeptide(L)'
;MQEYLSADEAALFLRNARMGGIVTPDQLRSELRHVKQRPAIGRYAVGASVPNWLVERLDPTKQLAHNYTVYPTLDRLDTVLLATMQCANVQLRCVMQLSDPLTKAFLQDALKEGVFTLLFSIENTRQCAVMSVPMEFDEPRTLLGLIQTATRSSAGIAPAMQLTSFSCKPAFGKSLVTGQHVDDVIAVLATTPTVADLELAAGRSSGNANEQRDATLH
;
A
#
# COMPACT_ATOMS: atom_id res chain seq x y z
N MET A 1 23.94 13.37 -2.44
CA MET A 1 23.28 14.53 -3.06
C MET A 1 21.81 14.44 -2.67
N GLN A 2 21.36 15.23 -1.69
CA GLN A 2 19.95 15.25 -1.28
C GLN A 2 19.20 16.10 -2.30
N GLU A 3 18.53 15.47 -3.26
CA GLU A 3 17.58 16.17 -4.13
C GLU A 3 16.39 16.58 -3.28
N TYR A 4 16.25 17.88 -3.04
CA TYR A 4 15.07 18.44 -2.41
C TYR A 4 13.90 18.29 -3.39
N LEU A 5 12.81 17.65 -2.94
CA LEU A 5 11.53 17.64 -3.65
C LEU A 5 11.15 19.08 -3.98
N SER A 6 10.76 19.34 -5.24
CA SER A 6 10.21 20.65 -5.57
C SER A 6 8.92 20.89 -4.78
N ALA A 7 8.54 22.16 -4.55
CA ALA A 7 7.31 22.48 -3.82
C ALA A 7 6.07 21.82 -4.47
N ASP A 8 6.06 21.72 -5.80
CA ASP A 8 5.01 21.06 -6.57
C ASP A 8 5.00 19.55 -6.36
N GLU A 9 6.17 18.91 -6.28
CA GLU A 9 6.27 17.48 -6.00
C GLU A 9 5.85 17.14 -4.56
N ALA A 10 6.20 17.99 -3.60
CA ALA A 10 5.76 17.84 -2.21
C ALA A 10 4.23 18.02 -2.10
N ALA A 11 3.67 19.02 -2.77
CA ALA A 11 2.22 19.24 -2.82
C ALA A 11 1.48 18.07 -3.49
N LEU A 12 2.02 17.55 -4.60
CA LEU A 12 1.48 16.36 -5.27
C LEU A 12 1.51 15.14 -4.36
N PHE A 13 2.62 14.91 -3.67
CA PHE A 13 2.75 13.82 -2.70
C PHE A 13 1.72 13.97 -1.58
N LEU A 14 1.60 15.13 -0.94
CA LEU A 14 0.63 15.36 0.12
C LEU A 14 -0.83 15.17 -0.38
N ARG A 15 -1.11 15.56 -1.61
CA ARG A 15 -2.43 15.41 -2.22
C ARG A 15 -2.76 13.97 -2.55
N ASN A 16 -1.80 13.20 -3.05
CA ASN A 16 -2.05 11.90 -3.68
C ASN A 16 -1.61 10.69 -2.83
N ALA A 17 -0.64 10.86 -1.94
CA ALA A 17 -0.17 9.80 -1.06
C ALA A 17 -1.11 9.64 0.14
N ARG A 18 -1.39 8.39 0.49
CA ARG A 18 -2.15 8.03 1.67
C ARG A 18 -1.41 6.94 2.42
N MET A 19 -1.39 7.06 3.74
CA MET A 19 -1.06 5.94 4.60
C MET A 19 -2.30 5.06 4.74
N GLY A 20 -2.13 3.77 4.48
CA GLY A 20 -3.12 2.75 4.74
C GLY A 20 -2.58 1.69 5.67
N GLY A 21 -3.44 0.77 6.09
CA GLY A 21 -3.05 -0.37 6.91
C GLY A 21 -3.78 -1.63 6.49
N ILE A 22 -3.23 -2.79 6.85
CA ILE A 22 -3.94 -4.04 6.67
C ILE A 22 -4.95 -4.18 7.81
N VAL A 23 -6.23 -4.24 7.43
CA VAL A 23 -7.36 -4.43 8.33
C VAL A 23 -7.49 -5.93 8.61
N THR A 24 -7.44 -6.29 9.90
CA THR A 24 -7.52 -7.69 10.34
C THR A 24 -8.95 -8.24 10.21
N PRO A 25 -9.15 -9.57 10.27
CA PRO A 25 -10.49 -10.16 10.17
C PRO A 25 -11.46 -9.68 11.25
N ASP A 26 -10.97 -9.37 12.45
CA ASP A 26 -11.82 -8.87 13.53
C ASP A 26 -12.28 -7.44 13.28
N GLN A 27 -11.35 -6.60 12.82
CA GLN A 27 -11.63 -5.21 12.45
C GLN A 27 -12.57 -5.15 11.24
N LEU A 28 -12.28 -5.91 10.18
CA LEU A 28 -13.10 -5.95 8.96
C LEU A 28 -14.52 -6.45 9.27
N ARG A 29 -14.65 -7.49 10.09
CA ARG A 29 -15.96 -7.95 10.56
C ARG A 29 -16.70 -6.87 11.33
N SER A 30 -16.01 -6.07 12.14
CA SER A 30 -16.58 -4.95 12.90
C SER A 30 -17.09 -3.83 12.00
N GLU A 31 -16.27 -3.38 11.06
CA GLU A 31 -16.62 -2.30 10.11
C GLU A 31 -17.82 -2.68 9.25
N LEU A 32 -17.93 -3.95 8.87
CA LEU A 32 -18.97 -4.39 7.97
C LEU A 32 -20.25 -4.85 8.66
N ARG A 33 -20.35 -4.83 10.01
CA ARG A 33 -21.52 -5.37 10.76
C ARG A 33 -22.87 -4.89 10.23
N HIS A 34 -22.92 -3.65 9.75
CA HIS A 34 -24.14 -3.00 9.29
C HIS A 34 -24.37 -3.08 7.77
N VAL A 35 -23.44 -3.69 7.03
CA VAL A 35 -23.52 -3.83 5.57
C VAL A 35 -24.32 -5.09 5.23
N LYS A 36 -25.58 -4.89 4.80
CA LYS A 36 -26.56 -5.96 4.52
C LYS A 36 -26.22 -6.82 3.31
N GLN A 37 -25.57 -6.27 2.30
CA GLN A 37 -25.13 -6.99 1.11
C GLN A 37 -23.64 -6.72 0.92
N ARG A 38 -22.85 -7.80 0.84
CA ARG A 38 -21.41 -7.69 0.65
C ARG A 38 -21.06 -8.41 -0.65
N PRO A 39 -20.17 -7.84 -1.48
CA PRO A 39 -19.51 -8.65 -2.50
C PRO A 39 -18.73 -9.78 -1.81
N ALA A 40 -18.25 -10.76 -2.59
CA ALA A 40 -17.26 -11.69 -2.08
C ALA A 40 -16.03 -10.88 -1.60
N ILE A 41 -15.68 -11.00 -0.33
CA ILE A 41 -14.55 -10.31 0.29
C ILE A 41 -13.63 -11.33 0.94
N GLY A 42 -12.34 -11.02 0.98
CA GLY A 42 -11.37 -11.73 1.78
C GLY A 42 -11.61 -11.51 3.28
N ARG A 43 -10.81 -12.19 4.09
CA ARG A 43 -10.80 -12.05 5.55
C ARG A 43 -9.99 -10.82 5.98
N TYR A 44 -9.01 -10.42 5.17
CA TYR A 44 -8.23 -9.20 5.37
C TYR A 44 -8.60 -8.17 4.29
N ALA A 45 -8.32 -6.89 4.55
CA ALA A 45 -8.47 -5.83 3.57
C ALA A 45 -7.33 -4.81 3.66
N VAL A 46 -6.99 -4.16 2.55
CA VAL A 46 -6.21 -2.92 2.59
C VAL A 46 -7.16 -1.78 2.95
N GLY A 47 -6.96 -1.19 4.12
CA GLY A 47 -7.72 -0.05 4.62
C GLY A 47 -7.01 1.27 4.34
N ALA A 48 -7.68 2.25 3.76
CA ALA A 48 -7.11 3.58 3.55
C ALA A 48 -8.18 4.67 3.59
N SER A 49 -7.78 5.87 4.02
CA SER A 49 -8.61 7.06 3.84
C SER A 49 -8.40 7.64 2.45
N VAL A 50 -9.50 7.90 1.73
CA VAL A 50 -9.47 8.34 0.33
C VAL A 50 -10.54 9.41 0.08
N PRO A 51 -10.33 10.30 -0.90
CA PRO A 51 -11.32 11.32 -1.22
C PRO A 51 -12.58 10.70 -1.86
N ASN A 52 -13.74 11.31 -1.62
CA ASN A 52 -15.03 10.83 -2.11
C ASN A 52 -15.06 10.62 -3.64
N TRP A 53 -14.46 11.55 -4.39
CA TRP A 53 -14.42 11.48 -5.85
C TRP A 53 -13.72 10.22 -6.37
N LEU A 54 -12.75 9.65 -5.61
CA LEU A 54 -12.07 8.43 -6.00
C LEU A 54 -13.04 7.25 -5.92
N VAL A 55 -13.81 7.16 -4.83
CA VAL A 55 -14.77 6.09 -4.61
C VAL A 55 -15.91 6.15 -5.63
N GLU A 56 -16.39 7.35 -5.95
CA GLU A 56 -17.41 7.55 -7.00
C GLU A 56 -16.93 7.15 -8.39
N ARG A 57 -15.63 7.32 -8.68
CA ARG A 57 -15.05 6.97 -9.99
C ARG A 57 -14.60 5.51 -10.09
N LEU A 58 -14.19 4.89 -8.98
CA LEU A 58 -13.94 3.45 -8.89
C LEU A 58 -15.29 2.71 -8.78
N ASP A 59 -16.09 2.85 -9.84
CA ASP A 59 -17.40 2.26 -9.95
C ASP A 59 -17.27 0.75 -10.23
N PRO A 60 -17.72 -0.13 -9.32
CA PRO A 60 -17.61 -1.58 -9.49
C PRO A 60 -18.52 -2.12 -10.61
N THR A 61 -19.46 -1.32 -11.12
CA THR A 61 -20.29 -1.69 -12.28
C THR A 61 -19.58 -1.46 -13.61
N LYS A 62 -18.49 -0.69 -13.60
CA LYS A 62 -17.63 -0.46 -14.78
C LYS A 62 -16.49 -1.48 -14.77
N GLN A 63 -15.93 -1.74 -15.94
CA GLN A 63 -14.77 -2.62 -16.07
C GLN A 63 -13.58 -2.01 -15.32
N LEU A 64 -13.19 -2.64 -14.20
CA LEU A 64 -12.02 -2.28 -13.41
C LEU A 64 -10.80 -3.02 -13.95
N ALA A 65 -9.91 -2.30 -14.63
CA ALA A 65 -8.62 -2.86 -15.04
C ALA A 65 -7.68 -2.90 -13.84
N HIS A 66 -6.91 -3.97 -13.69
CA HIS A 66 -5.97 -4.09 -12.58
C HIS A 66 -4.70 -4.83 -13.02
N ASN A 67 -3.59 -4.53 -12.35
CA ASN A 67 -2.29 -5.14 -12.60
C ASN A 67 -1.47 -5.19 -11.31
N TYR A 68 -0.61 -6.19 -11.19
CA TYR A 68 0.26 -6.41 -10.03
C TYR A 68 1.70 -6.45 -10.51
N THR A 69 2.52 -5.51 -10.02
CA THR A 69 3.95 -5.42 -10.38
C THR A 69 4.81 -5.57 -9.14
N VAL A 70 5.84 -6.40 -9.20
CA VAL A 70 6.79 -6.61 -8.10
C VAL A 70 8.12 -5.93 -8.38
N TYR A 71 8.71 -5.32 -7.35
CA TYR A 71 9.99 -4.64 -7.41
C TYR A 71 10.91 -5.21 -6.33
N PRO A 72 12.04 -5.84 -6.68
CA PRO A 72 13.01 -6.27 -5.68
C PRO A 72 13.67 -5.05 -5.01
N THR A 73 14.01 -5.16 -3.73
CA THR A 73 14.84 -4.14 -3.08
C THR A 73 16.28 -4.21 -3.58
N LEU A 74 17.07 -3.15 -3.35
CA LEU A 74 18.47 -3.07 -3.82
C LEU A 74 19.34 -4.21 -3.27
N ASP A 75 19.13 -4.57 -2.01
CA ASP A 75 19.80 -5.69 -1.34
C ASP A 75 19.19 -7.07 -1.69
N ARG A 76 18.08 -7.10 -2.44
CA ARG A 76 17.32 -8.30 -2.84
C ARG A 76 16.84 -9.17 -1.69
N LEU A 77 16.83 -8.64 -0.47
CA LEU A 77 16.31 -9.34 0.71
C LEU A 77 14.78 -9.34 0.73
N ASP A 78 14.18 -8.30 0.14
CA ASP A 78 12.76 -8.05 0.16
C ASP A 78 12.21 -7.77 -1.24
N THR A 79 10.89 -7.67 -1.34
CA THR A 79 10.17 -7.29 -2.54
C THR A 79 9.03 -6.36 -2.16
N VAL A 80 8.80 -5.34 -2.99
CA VAL A 80 7.67 -4.43 -2.86
C VAL A 80 6.68 -4.73 -3.98
N LEU A 81 5.43 -5.00 -3.62
CA LEU A 81 4.32 -5.19 -4.54
C LEU A 81 3.59 -3.87 -4.77
N LEU A 82 3.36 -3.53 -6.04
CA LEU A 82 2.49 -2.45 -6.49
C LEU A 82 1.25 -3.06 -7.15
N ALA A 83 0.10 -3.00 -6.48
CA ALA A 83 -1.19 -3.30 -7.07
C ALA A 83 -1.78 -2.02 -7.65
N THR A 84 -2.02 -1.99 -8.95
CA THR A 84 -2.63 -0.85 -9.66
C THR A 84 -4.03 -1.23 -10.10
N MET A 85 -5.00 -0.37 -9.81
CA MET A 85 -6.39 -0.51 -10.26
C MET A 85 -6.78 0.77 -10.98
N GLN A 86 -7.43 0.63 -12.12
CA GLN A 86 -7.85 1.75 -12.97
C GLN A 86 -9.31 1.61 -13.36
N CYS A 87 -10.05 2.70 -13.20
CA CYS A 87 -11.34 2.91 -13.84
C CYS A 87 -11.32 4.27 -14.53
N ALA A 88 -11.64 4.29 -15.82
CA ALA A 88 -11.53 5.50 -16.65
C ALA A 88 -10.13 6.14 -16.55
N ASN A 89 -10.07 7.44 -16.32
CA ASN A 89 -8.85 8.24 -16.20
C ASN A 89 -8.26 8.28 -14.77
N VAL A 90 -8.70 7.39 -13.88
CA VAL A 90 -8.30 7.41 -12.46
C VAL A 90 -7.65 6.11 -12.04
N GLN A 91 -6.55 6.21 -11.29
CA GLN A 91 -5.87 5.06 -10.71
C GLN A 91 -5.80 5.12 -9.18
N LEU A 92 -6.02 3.95 -8.58
CA LEU A 92 -5.62 3.64 -7.22
C LEU A 92 -4.43 2.69 -7.26
N ARG A 93 -3.39 3.01 -6.49
CA ARG A 93 -2.15 2.25 -6.43
C ARG A 93 -1.88 1.86 -4.99
N CYS A 94 -1.79 0.57 -4.68
CA CYS A 94 -1.45 0.08 -3.36
C CYS A 94 -0.02 -0.46 -3.36
N VAL A 95 0.83 0.13 -2.54
CA VAL A 95 2.23 -0.28 -2.34
C VAL A 95 2.32 -1.07 -1.04
N MET A 96 2.82 -2.29 -1.13
CA MET A 96 2.91 -3.23 0.00
C MET A 96 4.30 -3.87 0.02
N GLN A 97 4.92 -3.91 1.19
CA GLN A 97 6.22 -4.54 1.36
C GLN A 97 6.04 -5.99 1.80
N LEU A 98 6.56 -6.94 1.02
CA LEU A 98 6.25 -8.36 1.22
C LEU A 98 6.83 -8.92 2.51
N SER A 99 7.90 -8.34 3.08
CA SER A 99 8.40 -8.76 4.39
C SER A 99 7.48 -8.42 5.57
N ASP A 100 6.53 -7.49 5.42
CA ASP A 100 5.61 -7.09 6.48
C ASP A 100 4.64 -8.24 6.84
N PRO A 101 4.56 -8.70 8.10
CA PRO A 101 3.76 -9.86 8.48
C PRO A 101 2.28 -9.75 8.14
N LEU A 102 1.68 -8.56 8.30
CA LEU A 102 0.26 -8.36 7.97
C LEU A 102 0.04 -8.36 6.46
N THR A 103 0.94 -7.76 5.70
CA THR A 103 0.95 -7.84 4.24
C THR A 103 1.02 -9.29 3.77
N LYS A 104 1.89 -10.11 4.35
CA LYS A 104 1.96 -11.55 4.03
C LYS A 104 0.63 -12.24 4.30
N ALA A 105 0.05 -12.02 5.48
CA ALA A 105 -1.23 -12.62 5.85
C ALA A 105 -2.36 -12.19 4.91
N PHE A 106 -2.42 -10.91 4.56
CA PHE A 106 -3.39 -10.36 3.62
C PHE A 106 -3.23 -10.97 2.22
N LEU A 107 -2.02 -11.00 1.66
CA LEU A 107 -1.81 -11.52 0.30
C LEU A 107 -2.02 -13.03 0.22
N GLN A 108 -1.68 -13.80 1.27
CA GLN A 108 -1.98 -15.23 1.33
C GLN A 108 -3.49 -15.49 1.36
N ASP A 109 -4.24 -14.71 2.13
CA ASP A 109 -5.70 -14.78 2.17
C ASP A 109 -6.30 -14.38 0.82
N ALA A 110 -5.85 -13.25 0.25
CA ALA A 110 -6.34 -12.75 -1.02
C ALA A 110 -6.07 -13.73 -2.18
N LEU A 111 -4.90 -14.40 -2.21
CA LEU A 111 -4.58 -15.46 -3.16
C LEU A 111 -5.47 -16.70 -2.97
N LYS A 112 -5.76 -17.06 -1.71
CA LYS A 112 -6.60 -18.22 -1.39
C LYS A 112 -8.05 -18.00 -1.78
N GLU A 113 -8.59 -16.82 -1.47
CA GLU A 113 -9.98 -16.45 -1.74
C GLU A 113 -10.17 -15.92 -3.18
N GLY A 114 -9.08 -15.67 -3.91
CA GLY A 114 -9.08 -15.15 -5.27
C GLY A 114 -9.50 -13.68 -5.38
N VAL A 115 -9.43 -12.93 -4.29
CA VAL A 115 -9.94 -11.55 -4.21
C VAL A 115 -9.05 -10.64 -3.38
N PHE A 116 -8.66 -9.52 -3.97
CA PHE A 116 -8.01 -8.40 -3.31
C PHE A 116 -9.09 -7.47 -2.74
N THR A 117 -9.15 -7.36 -1.41
CA THR A 117 -10.19 -6.58 -0.73
C THR A 117 -9.67 -5.22 -0.27
N LEU A 118 -10.43 -4.17 -0.55
CA LEU A 118 -10.14 -2.80 -0.16
C LEU A 118 -11.27 -2.26 0.73
N LEU A 119 -10.89 -1.59 1.80
CA LEU A 119 -11.79 -0.83 2.67
C LEU A 119 -11.42 0.65 2.60
N PHE A 120 -12.29 1.44 2.00
CA PHE A 120 -12.13 2.89 1.90
C PHE A 120 -12.85 3.57 3.04
N SER A 121 -12.15 4.42 3.79
CA SER A 121 -12.76 5.41 4.67
C SER A 121 -12.82 6.75 3.93
N ILE A 122 -14.02 7.18 3.56
CA ILE A 122 -14.22 8.38 2.76
C ILE A 122 -13.87 9.61 3.62
N GLU A 123 -12.92 10.40 3.12
CA GLU A 123 -12.53 11.67 3.73
C GLU A 123 -13.76 12.55 3.98
N ASN A 124 -13.84 13.16 5.16
CA ASN A 124 -14.86 14.13 5.57
C ASN A 124 -16.29 13.60 5.79
N THR A 125 -16.63 12.35 5.42
CA THR A 125 -18.01 11.84 5.56
C THR A 125 -18.17 10.73 6.59
N ARG A 126 -17.06 10.17 7.11
CA ARG A 126 -17.02 8.97 7.99
C ARG A 126 -17.71 7.74 7.39
N GLN A 127 -18.00 7.76 6.10
CA GLN A 127 -18.59 6.63 5.40
C GLN A 127 -17.49 5.65 5.02
N CYS A 128 -17.82 4.37 5.04
CA CYS A 128 -16.93 3.31 4.58
C CYS A 128 -17.50 2.70 3.29
N ALA A 129 -16.63 2.45 2.33
CA ALA A 129 -16.94 1.69 1.12
C ALA A 129 -16.01 0.47 1.04
N VAL A 130 -16.51 -0.63 0.50
CA VAL A 130 -15.71 -1.84 0.27
C VAL A 130 -15.71 -2.17 -1.20
N MET A 131 -14.54 -2.50 -1.71
CA MET A 131 -14.33 -2.95 -3.07
C MET A 131 -13.57 -4.29 -3.05
N SER A 132 -13.99 -5.16 -3.95
CA SER A 132 -13.38 -6.47 -4.16
C SER A 132 -12.88 -6.52 -5.59
N VAL A 133 -11.58 -6.78 -5.75
CA VAL A 133 -10.93 -6.88 -7.06
C VAL A 133 -10.48 -8.33 -7.24
N PRO A 134 -10.85 -9.02 -8.32
CA PRO A 134 -10.32 -10.35 -8.60
C PRO A 134 -8.79 -10.35 -8.57
N MET A 135 -8.18 -11.39 -8.00
CA MET A 135 -6.73 -11.61 -8.11
C MET A 135 -6.42 -12.45 -9.33
N GLU A 136 -6.36 -11.80 -10.49
CA GLU A 136 -5.93 -12.43 -11.73
C GLU A 136 -4.40 -12.36 -11.85
N PHE A 137 -3.74 -13.50 -11.63
CA PHE A 137 -2.30 -13.66 -11.84
C PHE A 137 -2.08 -14.79 -12.83
N ASP A 138 -1.20 -14.55 -13.81
CA ASP A 138 -0.74 -15.60 -14.70
C ASP A 138 0.05 -16.67 -13.91
N GLU A 139 0.80 -16.24 -12.88
CA GLU A 139 1.66 -17.11 -12.06
C GLU A 139 1.50 -16.87 -10.55
N PRO A 140 0.36 -17.29 -9.93
CA PRO A 140 0.11 -17.07 -8.51
C PRO A 140 1.15 -17.78 -7.60
N ARG A 141 1.76 -18.86 -8.08
CA ARG A 141 2.82 -19.58 -7.37
C ARG A 141 4.10 -18.76 -7.23
N THR A 142 4.42 -17.92 -8.22
CA THR A 142 5.59 -17.05 -8.20
C THR A 142 5.44 -16.00 -7.10
N LEU A 143 4.29 -15.35 -7.01
CA LEU A 143 3.99 -14.41 -5.92
C LEU A 143 4.03 -15.10 -4.54
N LEU A 144 3.46 -16.30 -4.42
CA LEU A 144 3.50 -17.06 -3.17
C LEU A 144 4.95 -17.37 -2.75
N GLY A 145 5.81 -17.76 -3.69
CA GLY A 145 7.24 -17.96 -3.44
C GLY A 145 7.93 -16.71 -2.92
N LEU A 146 7.67 -15.54 -3.55
CA LEU A 146 8.21 -14.26 -3.11
C LEU A 146 7.74 -13.88 -1.68
N ILE A 147 6.46 -14.11 -1.36
CA ILE A 147 5.91 -13.85 -0.01
C ILE A 147 6.63 -14.70 1.05
N GLN A 148 6.91 -15.97 0.73
CA GLN A 148 7.54 -16.91 1.66
C GLN A 148 9.01 -16.58 1.91
N THR A 149 9.75 -16.13 0.89
CA THR A 149 11.18 -15.85 0.98
C THR A 149 11.50 -14.40 1.33
N ALA A 150 10.55 -13.47 1.23
CA ALA A 150 10.76 -12.06 1.56
C ALA A 150 11.21 -11.89 3.02
N THR A 151 12.35 -11.25 3.19
CA THR A 151 12.93 -10.85 4.47
C THR A 151 13.06 -9.34 4.52
N ARG A 152 13.08 -8.74 5.71
CA ARG A 152 13.10 -7.29 5.85
C ARG A 152 14.36 -6.72 5.19
N SER A 153 14.18 -5.74 4.31
CA SER A 153 15.31 -5.03 3.71
C SER A 153 16.16 -4.34 4.77
N SER A 154 17.47 -4.25 4.51
CA SER A 154 18.42 -3.45 5.28
C SER A 154 18.04 -1.96 5.34
N ALA A 155 17.29 -1.47 4.35
CA ALA A 155 16.76 -0.10 4.32
C ALA A 155 15.37 0.03 5.01
N GLY A 156 14.89 -1.03 5.67
CA GLY A 156 13.57 -1.07 6.28
C GLY A 156 12.46 -0.77 5.28
N ILE A 157 11.61 0.21 5.61
CA ILE A 157 10.45 0.61 4.80
C ILE A 157 10.76 1.62 3.69
N ALA A 158 11.98 2.16 3.66
CA ALA A 158 12.35 3.21 2.71
C ALA A 158 12.06 2.84 1.24
N PRO A 159 12.29 1.59 0.77
CA PRO A 159 11.94 1.21 -0.60
C PRO A 159 10.44 1.35 -0.91
N ALA A 160 9.57 0.97 0.02
CA ALA A 160 8.13 1.08 -0.15
C ALA A 160 7.66 2.55 -0.10
N MET A 161 8.24 3.37 0.78
CA MET A 161 7.98 4.81 0.81
C MET A 161 8.40 5.50 -0.50
N GLN A 162 9.58 5.16 -1.01
CA GLN A 162 10.09 5.71 -2.27
C GLN A 162 9.21 5.31 -3.46
N LEU A 163 8.82 4.02 -3.54
CA LEU A 163 7.91 3.55 -4.58
C LEU A 163 6.53 4.24 -4.48
N THR A 164 6.03 4.49 -3.27
CA THR A 164 4.77 5.23 -3.05
C THR A 164 4.88 6.66 -3.59
N SER A 165 6.00 7.34 -3.31
CA SER A 165 6.24 8.69 -3.82
C SER A 165 6.24 8.74 -5.34
N PHE A 166 6.96 7.82 -6.00
CA PHE A 166 6.91 7.71 -7.47
C PHE A 166 5.50 7.38 -7.97
N SER A 167 4.81 6.48 -7.26
CA SER A 167 3.45 6.06 -7.60
C SER A 167 2.40 7.16 -7.46
N CYS A 168 2.72 8.31 -6.85
CA CYS A 168 1.81 9.46 -6.83
C CYS A 168 1.77 10.22 -8.16
N LYS A 169 2.74 9.99 -9.05
CA LYS A 169 2.87 10.69 -10.34
C LYS A 169 2.05 9.96 -11.41
N PRO A 170 1.13 10.64 -12.14
CA PRO A 170 0.38 10.02 -13.22
C PRO A 170 1.28 9.41 -14.31
N ALA A 171 2.41 10.05 -14.60
CA ALA A 171 3.40 9.58 -15.57
C ALA A 171 4.14 8.30 -15.13
N PHE A 172 4.14 7.96 -13.84
CA PHE A 172 4.73 6.72 -13.36
C PHE A 172 3.73 5.59 -13.54
N GLY A 173 4.04 4.57 -14.33
CA GLY A 173 3.10 3.49 -14.66
C GLY A 173 2.24 3.81 -15.88
N LYS A 174 1.88 2.77 -16.65
CA LYS A 174 1.08 2.93 -17.86
C LYS A 174 -0.41 2.93 -17.51
N SER A 175 -1.21 3.54 -18.38
CA SER A 175 -2.64 3.27 -18.39
C SER A 175 -2.88 1.77 -18.64
N LEU A 176 -3.72 1.16 -17.82
CA LEU A 176 -4.17 -0.22 -17.96
C LEU A 176 -5.33 -0.34 -18.97
N VAL A 177 -5.92 0.78 -19.36
CA VAL A 177 -7.03 0.84 -20.32
C VAL A 177 -6.56 1.49 -21.61
N THR A 178 -6.54 0.71 -22.70
CA THR A 178 -6.09 1.17 -24.02
C THR A 178 -6.83 2.44 -24.46
N GLY A 179 -6.08 3.46 -24.88
CA GLY A 179 -6.63 4.72 -25.37
C GLY A 179 -7.07 5.71 -24.29
N GLN A 180 -6.95 5.37 -23.01
CA GLN A 180 -7.26 6.28 -21.91
C GLN A 180 -5.98 6.84 -21.26
N HIS A 181 -5.98 8.14 -20.99
CA HIS A 181 -4.96 8.80 -20.20
C HIS A 181 -5.29 8.68 -18.70
N VAL A 182 -4.27 8.74 -17.83
CA VAL A 182 -4.44 8.76 -16.38
C VAL A 182 -4.24 10.19 -15.89
N ASP A 183 -5.31 10.81 -15.41
CA ASP A 183 -5.29 12.19 -14.94
C ASP A 183 -5.07 12.24 -13.42
N ASP A 184 -5.75 11.37 -12.70
CA ASP A 184 -5.79 11.37 -11.24
C ASP A 184 -5.25 10.05 -10.67
N VAL A 185 -4.42 10.17 -9.63
CA VAL A 185 -3.82 9.03 -8.95
C VAL A 185 -3.88 9.21 -7.44
N ILE A 186 -4.31 8.17 -6.73
CA ILE A 186 -4.07 8.02 -5.30
C ILE A 186 -3.15 6.82 -5.08
N ALA A 187 -2.07 7.03 -4.33
CA ALA A 187 -1.15 5.97 -3.93
C ALA A 187 -1.28 5.71 -2.43
N VAL A 188 -1.53 4.46 -2.05
CA VAL A 188 -1.67 3.99 -0.69
C VAL A 188 -0.43 3.19 -0.32
N LEU A 189 0.33 3.63 0.68
CA LEU A 189 1.32 2.79 1.33
C LEU A 189 0.60 1.93 2.38
N ALA A 190 0.37 0.66 2.05
CA ALA A 190 -0.37 -0.28 2.88
C ALA A 190 0.59 -1.03 3.80
N THR A 191 0.85 -0.44 4.96
CA THR A 191 1.78 -0.98 5.96
C THR A 191 1.49 -0.33 7.31
N THR A 192 1.96 -0.94 8.40
CA THR A 192 1.91 -0.31 9.73
C THR A 192 3.32 0.06 10.13
N PRO A 193 3.84 1.24 9.70
CA PRO A 193 5.24 1.58 9.97
C PRO A 193 5.46 1.72 11.48
N THR A 194 6.52 1.08 11.99
CA THR A 194 6.96 1.29 13.38
C THR A 194 7.75 2.60 13.49
N VAL A 195 7.93 3.12 14.71
CA VAL A 195 8.80 4.30 14.92
C VAL A 195 10.22 4.03 14.40
N ALA A 196 10.75 2.83 14.64
CA ALA A 196 12.05 2.41 14.14
C ALA A 196 12.12 2.38 12.59
N ASP A 197 11.03 2.02 11.91
CA ASP A 197 10.95 2.10 10.43
C ASP A 197 11.11 3.53 9.94
N LEU A 198 10.44 4.48 10.59
CA LEU A 198 10.46 5.88 10.21
C LEU A 198 11.83 6.53 10.49
N GLU A 199 12.45 6.19 11.62
CA GLU A 199 13.81 6.66 11.96
C GLU A 199 14.85 6.13 10.99
N LEU A 200 14.79 4.83 10.66
CA LEU A 200 15.67 4.21 9.69
C LEU A 200 15.49 4.81 8.29
N ALA A 201 14.25 5.03 7.86
CA ALA A 201 13.94 5.66 6.58
C ALA A 201 14.40 7.13 6.52
N ALA A 202 14.39 7.84 7.65
CA ALA A 202 14.90 9.20 7.77
C ALA A 202 16.44 9.29 7.82
N GLY A 203 17.14 8.15 7.77
CA GLY A 203 18.60 8.09 7.90
C GLY A 203 19.10 8.42 9.30
N ARG A 204 18.23 8.36 10.32
CA ARG A 204 18.60 8.54 11.71
C ARG A 204 18.89 7.15 12.29
N SER A 205 20.16 6.76 12.29
CA SER A 205 20.60 5.63 13.09
C SER A 205 20.34 5.95 14.56
N SER A 206 19.76 5.01 15.29
CA SER A 206 19.59 5.04 16.74
C SER A 206 20.97 5.03 17.43
N GLY A 207 21.65 6.17 17.40
CA GLY A 207 22.86 6.46 18.15
C GLY A 207 22.49 7.30 19.36
N ASN A 208 22.37 6.65 20.52
CA ASN A 208 22.76 7.11 21.86
C ASN A 208 21.91 6.43 22.93
N ALA A 209 22.28 5.19 23.25
CA ALA A 209 21.97 4.57 24.53
C ALA A 209 23.22 3.88 25.07
N ASN A 210 24.34 4.63 25.18
CA ASN A 210 25.51 4.17 25.95
C ASN A 210 26.42 5.33 26.38
N GLU A 211 25.87 6.34 27.05
CA GLU A 211 26.66 7.26 27.89
C GLU A 211 25.96 7.42 29.24
N GLN A 212 25.97 6.35 30.04
CA GLN A 212 25.68 6.43 31.47
C GLN A 212 26.17 5.18 32.22
N ARG A 213 27.46 4.85 32.06
CA ARG A 213 28.20 4.07 33.06
C ARG A 213 29.59 4.67 33.18
N ASP A 214 30.04 4.77 34.42
CA ASP A 214 31.34 5.28 34.88
C ASP A 214 31.51 6.80 35.02
N ALA A 215 30.64 7.38 35.84
CA ALA A 215 31.02 8.48 36.73
C ALA A 215 30.52 8.19 38.16
N THR A 216 30.93 7.05 38.70
CA THR A 216 30.92 6.80 40.14
C THR A 216 31.96 5.73 40.42
N LEU A 217 33.12 6.11 40.94
CA LEU A 217 33.65 5.62 42.21
C LEU A 217 34.99 6.31 42.51
N HIS A 218 35.08 6.64 43.80
CA HIS A 218 36.19 7.26 44.51
C HIS A 218 37.52 6.52 44.39
#